data_AF-A0A7V1SLN2-F1
#
_entry.id   AF-A0A7V1SLN2-F1
#
_cell.length_a   1.000
_cell.length_b   1.000
_cell.length_c   1.000
_cell.angle_alpha   90.00
_cell.angle_beta   90.00
_cell.angle_gamma   90.00
#
_symmetry.space_group_name_H-M   'P 1'
#
loop_
_entity.id
_entity.type
_entity.pdbx_description
1 polymer ?
#
loop_
_entity_poly.entity_id
_entity_poly.type
_entity_poly.pdbx_seq_one_letter_code
_entity_poly.pdbx_strand_id
1 'polypeptide(L)'
;MGRVFIKQGKWIGYVIYTVLLTTGLLYYRFPADKIEAYLVSEAAGTDPPMVLSLKEVRPGFPPGIHLIDAGISLRAAPQQDLLRASSISITPAAWSFLSGTPRYYFKAHAYTGDMEGHVDLERYATDAPFATSLRLKGIHIGDHPYLAPLLGRNVSGVLEGAIHFAGQQNRLIDGAGQGTIVITDGSVKLLQPVLGLDTLDFDRLSMEMAMKDRKLSLNRV
;
A
#
# COMPACT_ATOMS: atom_id res chain seq x y z
N MET A 1 11.93 31.40 -41.69
CA MET A 1 11.70 31.48 -40.22
C MET A 1 12.54 30.39 -39.54
N GLY A 2 13.70 30.72 -39.00
CA GLY A 2 14.54 29.73 -38.32
C GLY A 2 15.80 30.35 -37.75
N ARG A 3 16.19 29.85 -36.57
CA ARG A 3 17.42 30.12 -35.79
C ARG A 3 17.28 31.11 -34.62
N VAL A 4 16.76 30.59 -33.51
CA VAL A 4 17.18 30.98 -32.15
C VAL A 4 17.69 29.71 -31.45
N PHE A 5 18.84 29.23 -31.91
CA PHE A 5 19.61 28.18 -31.23
C PHE A 5 21.06 28.65 -31.22
N ILE A 6 21.81 28.32 -30.18
CA ILE A 6 23.24 28.66 -29.97
C ILE A 6 23.49 30.00 -29.23
N LYS A 7 22.86 30.19 -28.05
CA LYS A 7 23.42 31.06 -26.98
C LYS A 7 23.01 30.63 -25.55
N GLN A 8 22.45 29.42 -25.40
CA GLN A 8 21.79 28.92 -24.17
C GLN A 8 22.62 27.85 -23.41
N GLY A 9 23.77 27.41 -23.94
CA GLY A 9 24.55 26.29 -23.36
C GLY A 9 25.11 26.55 -21.96
N LYS A 10 25.45 27.81 -21.65
CA LYS A 10 25.91 28.20 -20.31
C LYS A 10 24.77 28.16 -19.28
N TRP A 11 23.57 28.61 -19.66
CA TRP A 11 22.38 28.59 -18.80
C TRP A 11 21.91 27.16 -18.51
N ILE A 12 21.95 26.28 -19.51
CA ILE A 12 21.65 24.85 -19.31
C ILE A 12 22.62 24.22 -18.31
N GLY A 13 23.91 24.57 -18.37
CA GLY A 13 24.90 24.12 -17.38
C GLY A 13 24.61 24.59 -15.95
N TYR A 14 24.24 25.86 -15.77
CA TYR A 14 23.84 26.39 -14.46
C TYR A 14 22.55 25.75 -13.95
N VAL A 15 21.54 25.56 -14.81
CA VAL A 15 20.29 24.88 -14.43
C VAL A 15 20.57 23.43 -14.02
N ILE A 16 21.36 22.68 -14.78
CA ILE A 16 21.74 21.30 -14.44
C ILE A 16 22.54 21.27 -13.13
N TYR A 17 23.50 22.19 -12.96
CA TYR A 17 24.31 22.27 -11.74
C TYR A 17 23.46 22.60 -10.52
N THR A 18 22.56 23.60 -10.61
CA THR A 18 21.63 23.94 -9.53
C THR A 18 20.70 22.77 -9.24
N VAL A 19 20.13 22.11 -10.25
CA VAL A 19 19.27 20.94 -10.05
C VAL A 19 20.03 19.81 -9.37
N LEU A 20 21.24 19.47 -9.82
CA LEU A 20 22.07 18.42 -9.21
C LEU A 20 22.48 18.78 -7.78
N LEU A 21 22.94 20.01 -7.55
CA LEU A 21 23.37 20.49 -6.24
C LEU A 21 22.20 20.52 -5.26
N THR A 22 21.04 21.05 -5.68
CA THR A 22 19.82 21.08 -4.87
C THR A 22 19.30 19.68 -4.60
N THR A 23 19.31 18.77 -5.60
CA THR A 23 18.90 17.37 -5.41
C THR A 23 19.85 16.65 -4.45
N GLY A 24 21.16 16.85 -4.60
CA GLY A 24 22.17 16.30 -3.69
C GLY A 24 22.03 16.83 -2.27
N LEU A 25 21.79 18.13 -2.09
CA LEU A 25 21.53 18.73 -0.77
C LEU A 25 20.24 18.20 -0.14
N LEU A 26 19.19 18.02 -0.94
CA LEU A 26 17.91 17.51 -0.47
C LEU A 26 18.00 16.04 -0.06
N TYR A 27 18.79 15.25 -0.79
CA TYR A 27 19.08 13.86 -0.45
C TYR A 27 19.97 13.76 0.81
N TYR A 28 21.00 14.61 0.91
CA TYR A 28 21.89 14.65 2.09
C TYR A 28 21.20 15.17 3.34
N ARG A 29 20.27 16.13 3.20
CA ARG A 29 19.52 16.74 4.29
C ARG A 29 18.11 16.17 4.41
N PHE A 30 17.87 14.99 3.84
CA PHE A 30 16.55 14.35 3.89
C PHE A 30 16.14 14.17 5.36
N PRO A 31 15.08 14.85 5.83
CA PRO A 31 14.74 14.89 7.24
C PRO A 31 13.94 13.63 7.60
N ALA A 32 14.59 12.46 7.54
CA ALA A 32 14.01 11.16 7.84
C ALA A 32 13.28 11.18 9.19
N ASP A 33 13.93 11.72 10.23
CA ASP A 33 13.40 11.82 11.59
C ASP A 33 12.10 12.64 11.67
N LYS A 34 11.96 13.69 10.84
CA LYS A 34 10.73 14.52 10.83
C LYS A 34 9.59 13.82 10.13
N ILE A 35 9.87 13.06 9.08
CA ILE A 35 8.87 12.30 8.33
C ILE A 35 8.37 11.15 9.19
N GLU A 36 9.27 10.46 9.89
CA GLU A 36 8.92 9.41 10.84
C GLU A 36 8.01 9.96 11.95
N ALA A 37 8.41 11.05 12.62
CA ALA A 37 7.61 11.67 13.67
C ALA A 37 6.23 12.11 13.16
N TYR A 38 6.16 12.64 11.93
CA TYR A 38 4.90 13.05 11.31
C TYR A 38 3.99 11.84 11.03
N LEU A 39 4.51 10.77 10.41
CA LEU A 39 3.76 9.54 10.14
C LEU A 39 3.28 8.86 11.42
N VAL A 40 4.13 8.82 12.46
CA VAL A 40 3.76 8.29 13.78
C VAL A 40 2.65 9.13 14.41
N SER A 41 2.71 10.45 14.29
CA SER A 41 1.68 11.36 14.83
C SER A 41 0.35 11.26 14.08
N GLU A 42 0.38 11.04 12.76
CA GLU A 42 -0.82 10.92 11.95
C GLU A 42 -1.51 9.56 12.17
N ALA A 43 -0.73 8.47 12.24
CA ALA A 43 -1.24 7.15 12.63
C ALA A 43 -1.84 7.15 14.05
N ALA A 44 -1.24 7.91 14.97
CA ALA A 44 -1.73 8.11 16.33
C ALA A 44 -3.05 8.90 16.41
N GLY A 45 -3.39 9.68 15.38
CA GLY A 45 -4.62 10.48 15.29
C GLY A 45 -5.79 9.76 14.61
N THR A 46 -5.56 8.59 14.00
CA THR A 46 -6.62 7.74 13.45
C THR A 46 -7.47 7.12 14.56
N ASP A 47 -8.76 6.92 14.33
CA ASP A 47 -9.65 6.16 15.22
C ASP A 47 -10.00 4.82 14.55
N PRO A 48 -9.56 3.66 15.09
CA PRO A 48 -8.85 3.48 16.36
C PRO A 48 -7.37 3.91 16.31
N PRO A 49 -6.79 4.35 17.45
CA PRO A 49 -5.40 4.81 17.52
C PRO A 49 -4.43 3.68 17.20
N MET A 50 -3.70 3.83 16.10
CA MET A 50 -2.67 2.91 15.64
C MET A 50 -1.29 3.38 16.08
N VAL A 51 -0.38 2.44 16.32
CA VAL A 51 1.03 2.66 16.56
C VAL A 51 1.77 2.20 15.32
N LEU A 52 2.41 3.14 14.64
CA LEU A 52 3.28 2.86 13.51
C LEU A 52 4.71 2.71 14.04
N SER A 53 5.32 1.55 13.82
CA SER A 53 6.72 1.28 14.10
C SER A 53 7.49 1.27 12.78
N LEU A 54 8.54 2.08 12.67
CA LEU A 54 9.36 2.21 11.48
C LEU A 54 10.80 2.04 11.91
N LYS A 55 11.57 1.21 11.18
CA LYS A 55 12.99 1.08 11.46
C LYS A 55 13.80 2.17 10.78
N GLU A 56 13.43 2.52 9.55
CA GLU A 56 14.14 3.53 8.77
C GLU A 56 13.26 4.10 7.65
N VAL A 57 13.37 5.41 7.41
CA VAL A 57 12.75 6.08 6.26
C VAL A 57 13.87 6.61 5.36
N ARG A 58 13.92 6.14 4.12
CA ARG A 58 14.91 6.56 3.13
C ARG A 58 14.25 7.29 1.95
N PRO A 59 14.92 8.32 1.40
CA PRO A 59 14.51 8.89 0.13
C PRO A 59 14.68 7.85 -0.98
N GLY A 60 13.66 7.72 -1.82
CA GLY A 60 13.65 6.85 -2.98
C GLY A 60 13.92 7.57 -4.29
N PHE A 61 14.48 6.81 -5.23
CA PHE A 61 14.64 7.24 -6.62
C PHE A 61 13.97 6.21 -7.57
N PRO A 62 13.05 6.59 -8.47
CA PRO A 62 12.50 7.94 -8.75
C PRO A 62 11.89 8.62 -7.52
N PRO A 63 11.72 9.97 -7.49
CA PRO A 63 11.40 10.71 -6.27
C PRO A 63 10.23 10.05 -5.53
N GLY A 64 10.50 9.59 -4.31
CA GLY A 64 9.58 8.80 -3.51
C GLY A 64 10.13 8.58 -2.11
N ILE A 65 9.37 7.84 -1.32
CA ILE A 65 9.71 7.49 0.07
C ILE A 65 9.75 5.97 0.17
N HIS A 66 10.87 5.43 0.65
CA HIS A 66 10.98 4.02 1.02
C HIS A 66 11.01 3.91 2.54
N LEU A 67 10.07 3.17 3.09
CA LEU A 67 10.04 2.78 4.49
C LEU A 67 10.55 1.35 4.60
N ILE A 68 11.44 1.11 5.56
CA ILE A 68 12.06 -0.20 5.81
C ILE A 68 11.55 -0.72 7.15
N ASP A 69 11.12 -1.98 7.17
CA ASP A 69 10.58 -2.71 8.33
C ASP A 69 9.48 -1.88 9.04
N ALA A 70 8.38 -1.69 8.32
CA ALA A 70 7.19 -0.99 8.79
C ALA A 70 6.23 -1.98 9.46
N GLY A 71 6.00 -1.78 10.75
CA GLY A 71 4.98 -2.48 11.54
C GLY A 71 3.84 -1.53 11.88
N ILE A 72 2.60 -2.01 11.74
CA ILE A 72 1.41 -1.33 12.28
C ILE A 72 0.88 -2.21 13.40
N SER A 73 0.71 -1.65 14.59
CA SER A 73 0.05 -2.30 15.72
C SER A 73 -1.08 -1.42 16.27
N LEU A 74 -2.06 -2.01 16.95
CA LEU A 74 -3.06 -1.22 17.68
C LEU A 74 -2.44 -0.70 18.97
N ARG A 75 -2.74 0.56 19.34
CA ARG A 75 -2.33 1.09 20.65
C ARG A 75 -2.89 0.27 21.81
N ALA A 76 -4.06 -0.35 21.63
CA ALA A 76 -4.69 -1.23 22.60
C ALA A 76 -3.96 -2.58 22.78
N ALA A 77 -3.17 -3.01 21.78
CA ALA A 77 -2.42 -4.27 21.79
C ALA A 77 -1.05 -4.09 21.11
N PRO A 78 -0.10 -3.34 21.72
CA PRO A 78 1.16 -2.97 21.08
C PRO A 78 2.11 -4.15 20.83
N GLN A 79 1.81 -5.34 21.39
CA GLN A 79 2.55 -6.58 21.15
C GLN A 79 2.01 -7.41 19.98
N GLN A 80 0.89 -7.02 19.39
CA GLN A 80 0.32 -7.67 18.21
C GLN A 80 0.40 -6.73 17.02
N ASP A 81 1.40 -6.98 16.16
CA ASP A 81 1.48 -6.32 14.86
C ASP A 81 0.26 -6.74 14.03
N LEU A 82 -0.59 -5.77 13.71
CA LEU A 82 -1.70 -5.94 12.77
C LEU A 82 -1.17 -6.24 11.38
N LEU A 83 -0.10 -5.56 10.99
CA LEU A 83 0.53 -5.68 9.69
C LEU A 83 2.02 -5.48 9.86
N ARG A 84 2.81 -6.34 9.24
CA ARG A 84 4.27 -6.19 9.16
C ARG A 84 4.71 -6.29 7.71
N ALA A 85 5.27 -5.20 7.21
CA ALA A 85 5.84 -5.09 5.89
C ALA A 85 7.35 -4.85 6.01
N SER A 86 8.15 -5.67 5.33
CA SER A 86 9.61 -5.49 5.33
C SER A 86 10.03 -4.25 4.55
N SER A 87 9.26 -3.86 3.55
CA SER A 87 9.50 -2.63 2.79
C SER A 87 8.21 -2.06 2.25
N ILE A 88 8.09 -0.74 2.25
CA ILE A 88 6.99 0.00 1.62
C ILE A 88 7.63 1.13 0.81
N SER A 89 7.22 1.28 -0.43
CA SER A 89 7.76 2.25 -1.38
C SER A 89 6.61 3.04 -1.95
N ILE A 90 6.61 4.35 -1.76
CA ILE A 90 5.58 5.26 -2.28
C ILE A 90 6.26 6.23 -3.23
N THR A 91 5.86 6.19 -4.49
CA THR A 91 6.46 7.01 -5.56
C THR A 91 5.38 7.82 -6.27
N PRO A 92 5.38 9.16 -6.17
CA PRO A 92 4.56 10.00 -7.03
C PRO A 92 4.94 9.81 -8.50
N ALA A 93 3.94 9.66 -9.37
CA ALA A 93 4.14 9.70 -10.80
C ALA A 93 4.35 11.17 -11.22
N ALA A 94 5.57 11.69 -11.13
CA ALA A 94 5.89 13.09 -11.37
C ALA A 94 5.28 13.65 -12.68
N TRP A 95 5.22 12.82 -13.73
CA TRP A 95 4.63 13.18 -15.03
C TRP A 95 3.11 13.38 -14.99
N SER A 96 2.41 12.70 -14.08
CA SER A 96 0.94 12.79 -13.91
C SER A 96 0.49 14.12 -13.30
N PHE A 97 1.38 14.80 -12.56
CA PHE A 97 1.10 16.13 -12.03
C PHE A 97 1.11 17.18 -13.14
N LEU A 98 1.88 16.99 -14.21
CA LEU A 98 1.84 17.86 -15.39
C LEU A 98 0.56 17.71 -16.20
N SER A 99 -0.09 16.53 -16.17
CA SER A 99 -1.35 16.28 -16.87
C SER A 99 -2.59 16.64 -16.04
N GLY A 100 -2.44 17.08 -14.79
CA GLY A 100 -3.55 17.49 -13.91
C GLY A 100 -4.28 16.36 -13.19
N THR A 101 -3.85 15.11 -13.38
CA THR A 101 -4.44 13.90 -12.77
C THR A 101 -3.38 13.19 -11.92
N PRO A 102 -3.18 13.62 -10.65
CA PRO A 102 -2.09 13.10 -9.83
C PRO A 102 -2.26 11.60 -9.56
N ARG A 103 -1.20 10.84 -9.84
CA ARG A 103 -1.10 9.40 -9.62
C ARG A 103 0.04 9.09 -8.65
N TYR A 104 -0.23 8.21 -7.70
CA TYR A 104 0.77 7.68 -6.76
C TYR A 104 0.88 6.18 -6.94
N TYR A 105 2.11 5.68 -7.07
CA TYR A 105 2.40 4.25 -7.06
C TYR A 105 2.85 3.83 -5.68
N PHE A 106 2.38 2.67 -5.23
CA PHE A 106 2.86 2.06 -4.00
C PHE A 106 3.26 0.61 -4.25
N LYS A 107 4.35 0.19 -3.62
CA LYS A 107 4.83 -1.19 -3.60
C LYS A 107 5.19 -1.56 -2.17
N ALA A 108 4.74 -2.70 -1.69
CA ALA A 108 5.12 -3.21 -0.39
C ALA A 108 5.51 -4.68 -0.49
N HIS A 109 6.53 -5.08 0.26
CA HIS A 109 6.88 -6.48 0.44
C HIS A 109 6.48 -6.88 1.87
N ALA A 110 5.64 -7.89 2.00
CA ALA A 110 5.11 -8.34 3.28
C ALA A 110 4.79 -9.84 3.20
N TYR A 111 5.10 -10.57 4.28
CA TYR A 111 4.82 -12.01 4.40
C TYR A 111 5.31 -12.82 3.19
N THR A 112 6.57 -12.62 2.79
CA THR A 112 7.24 -13.31 1.67
C THR A 112 6.70 -12.97 0.27
N GLY A 113 5.66 -12.13 0.16
CA GLY A 113 5.06 -11.74 -1.11
C GLY A 113 5.06 -10.24 -1.36
N ASP A 114 4.56 -9.89 -2.54
CA ASP A 114 4.55 -8.53 -3.07
C ASP A 114 3.13 -7.98 -3.16
N MET A 115 2.98 -6.72 -2.75
CA MET A 115 1.78 -5.93 -2.90
C MET A 115 2.12 -4.72 -3.77
N GLU A 116 1.44 -4.56 -4.90
CA GLU A 116 1.67 -3.43 -5.79
C GLU A 116 0.36 -2.73 -6.09
N GLY A 117 0.36 -1.41 -6.14
CA GLY A 117 -0.83 -0.66 -6.47
C GLY A 117 -0.57 0.76 -6.88
N HIS A 118 -1.67 1.43 -7.21
CA HIS A 118 -1.67 2.85 -7.51
C HIS A 118 -2.96 3.51 -7.04
N VAL A 119 -2.85 4.79 -6.73
CA VAL A 119 -3.96 5.69 -6.42
C VAL A 119 -3.99 6.78 -7.48
N ASP A 120 -5.11 6.88 -8.17
CA ASP A 120 -5.45 7.88 -9.16
C ASP A 120 -6.40 8.89 -8.55
N LEU A 121 -6.01 10.15 -8.54
CA LEU A 121 -6.86 11.26 -8.13
C LEU A 121 -7.32 12.01 -9.37
N GLU A 122 -8.62 12.24 -9.49
CA GLU A 122 -9.16 13.00 -10.63
C GLU A 122 -8.72 14.48 -10.62
N ARG A 123 -8.48 15.04 -9.42
CA ARG A 123 -8.03 16.43 -9.23
C ARG A 123 -7.42 16.64 -7.84
N TYR A 124 -6.65 17.72 -7.69
CA TYR A 124 -6.08 18.18 -6.42
C TYR A 124 -7.16 18.84 -5.52
N ALA A 125 -8.12 18.06 -5.03
CA ALA A 125 -9.15 18.56 -4.10
C ALA A 125 -9.52 17.48 -3.08
N THR A 126 -9.77 17.89 -1.83
CA THR A 126 -10.16 16.99 -0.71
C THR A 126 -11.46 16.22 -0.96
N ASP A 127 -12.31 16.70 -1.86
CA ASP A 127 -13.59 16.06 -2.23
C ASP A 127 -13.54 15.39 -3.61
N ALA A 128 -12.34 15.26 -4.19
CA ALA A 128 -12.16 14.63 -5.49
C ALA A 128 -12.44 13.12 -5.41
N PRO A 129 -13.09 12.55 -6.44
CA PRO A 129 -13.07 11.12 -6.63
C PRO A 129 -11.64 10.63 -6.80
N PHE A 130 -11.36 9.47 -6.21
CA PHE A 130 -10.12 8.73 -6.40
C PHE A 130 -10.43 7.29 -6.76
N ALA A 131 -9.54 6.68 -7.53
CA ALA A 131 -9.54 5.27 -7.84
C ALA A 131 -8.25 4.64 -7.34
N THR A 132 -8.35 3.51 -6.66
CA THR A 132 -7.23 2.74 -6.13
C THR A 132 -7.26 1.36 -6.75
N SER A 133 -6.12 0.90 -7.23
CA SER A 133 -5.91 -0.49 -7.65
C SER A 133 -4.80 -1.09 -6.81
N LEU A 134 -5.01 -2.31 -6.32
CA LEU A 134 -4.08 -3.10 -5.53
C LEU A 134 -4.00 -4.50 -6.13
N ARG A 135 -2.79 -5.03 -6.24
CA ARG A 135 -2.49 -6.41 -6.61
C ARG A 135 -1.68 -7.05 -5.51
N LEU A 136 -2.09 -8.24 -5.13
CA LEU A 136 -1.45 -9.09 -4.13
C LEU A 136 -0.88 -10.29 -4.87
N LYS A 137 0.38 -10.62 -4.60
CA LYS A 137 1.05 -11.75 -5.23
C LYS A 137 1.91 -12.48 -4.21
N GLY A 138 1.67 -13.78 -4.06
CA GLY A 138 2.52 -14.64 -3.25
C GLY A 138 2.50 -14.32 -1.75
N ILE A 139 1.40 -13.79 -1.20
CA ILE A 139 1.35 -13.39 0.21
C ILE A 139 1.11 -14.62 1.09
N HIS A 140 2.05 -14.99 1.95
CA HIS A 140 1.90 -16.14 2.85
C HIS A 140 1.04 -15.78 4.07
N ILE A 141 -0.23 -16.16 4.05
CA ILE A 141 -1.19 -15.79 5.11
C ILE A 141 -0.96 -16.50 6.44
N GLY A 142 -0.21 -17.61 6.42
CA GLY A 142 0.18 -18.35 7.64
C GLY A 142 1.16 -17.60 8.53
N ASP A 143 1.94 -16.68 7.95
CA ASP A 143 2.92 -15.86 8.68
C ASP A 143 2.28 -14.61 9.29
N HIS A 144 0.95 -14.44 9.13
CA HIS A 144 0.23 -13.25 9.57
C HIS A 144 -0.26 -13.40 11.03
N PRO A 145 0.37 -12.73 12.01
CA PRO A 145 0.10 -12.96 13.44
C PRO A 145 -1.32 -12.58 13.87
N TYR A 146 -1.96 -11.66 13.14
CA TYR A 146 -3.32 -11.20 13.45
C TYR A 146 -4.44 -12.04 12.83
N LEU A 147 -4.13 -12.90 11.85
CA LEU A 147 -5.17 -13.62 11.11
C LEU A 147 -5.82 -14.74 11.95
N ALA A 148 -4.98 -15.47 12.69
CA ALA A 148 -5.45 -16.57 13.54
C ALA A 148 -6.35 -16.10 14.70
N PRO A 149 -6.01 -15.03 15.46
CA PRO A 149 -6.91 -14.44 16.44
C PRO A 149 -8.22 -13.93 15.84
N LEU A 150 -8.17 -13.31 14.66
CA LEU A 150 -9.36 -12.73 14.01
C LEU A 150 -10.34 -13.80 13.52
N LEU A 151 -9.83 -14.90 12.95
CA LEU A 151 -10.65 -16.01 12.45
C LEU A 151 -10.99 -17.05 13.52
N GLY A 152 -10.38 -16.92 14.71
CA GLY A 152 -10.44 -17.91 15.79
C GLY A 152 -9.81 -19.26 15.43
N ARG A 153 -9.08 -19.34 14.31
CA ARG A 153 -8.50 -20.56 13.77
C ARG A 153 -7.24 -20.26 12.97
N ASN A 154 -6.32 -21.21 12.93
CA ASN A 154 -5.12 -21.10 12.11
C ASN A 154 -5.49 -21.36 10.65
N VAL A 155 -5.01 -20.47 9.79
CA VAL A 155 -5.14 -20.56 8.33
C VAL A 155 -3.78 -20.35 7.72
N SER A 156 -3.41 -21.18 6.75
CA SER A 156 -2.22 -21.02 5.92
C SER A 156 -2.58 -21.09 4.44
N GLY A 157 -1.65 -20.65 3.60
CA GLY A 157 -1.80 -20.64 2.15
C GLY A 157 -1.06 -19.47 1.52
N VAL A 158 -1.08 -19.44 0.19
CA VAL A 158 -0.51 -18.37 -0.62
C VAL A 158 -1.65 -17.57 -1.24
N LEU A 159 -1.74 -16.29 -0.87
CA LEU A 159 -2.77 -15.36 -1.30
C LEU A 159 -2.30 -14.56 -2.52
N GLU A 160 -3.12 -14.58 -3.56
CA GLU A 160 -3.03 -13.74 -4.74
C GLU A 160 -4.35 -13.04 -4.99
N GLY A 161 -4.31 -11.88 -5.64
CA GLY A 161 -5.54 -11.17 -5.93
C GLY A 161 -5.35 -9.80 -6.54
N ALA A 162 -6.48 -9.22 -6.95
CA ALA A 162 -6.56 -7.85 -7.41
C ALA A 162 -7.78 -7.19 -6.78
N ILE A 163 -7.61 -5.98 -6.28
CA ILE A 163 -8.66 -5.18 -5.66
C ILE A 163 -8.67 -3.83 -6.37
N HIS A 164 -9.83 -3.41 -6.82
CA HIS A 164 -10.09 -2.12 -7.40
C HIS A 164 -11.15 -1.42 -6.56
N PHE A 165 -10.93 -0.16 -6.23
CA PHE A 165 -11.85 0.65 -5.46
C PHE A 165 -11.94 2.04 -6.06
N ALA A 166 -13.13 2.61 -6.14
CA ALA A 166 -13.36 3.98 -6.55
C ALA A 166 -14.31 4.65 -5.56
N GLY A 167 -13.93 5.81 -5.06
CA GLY A 167 -14.70 6.52 -4.03
C GLY A 167 -14.27 7.96 -3.87
N GLN A 168 -14.83 8.62 -2.86
CA GLN A 168 -14.48 9.99 -2.48
C GLN A 168 -13.85 9.97 -1.09
N GLN A 169 -12.83 10.80 -0.87
CA GLN A 169 -12.05 10.81 0.38
C GLN A 169 -12.92 11.04 1.62
N ASN A 170 -13.99 11.84 1.47
CA ASN A 170 -14.92 12.18 2.54
C ASN A 170 -16.12 11.21 2.66
N ARG A 171 -16.28 10.26 1.71
CA ARG A 171 -17.39 9.30 1.64
C ARG A 171 -16.93 7.92 1.15
N LEU A 172 -15.91 7.37 1.82
CA LEU A 172 -15.35 6.05 1.49
C LEU A 172 -16.43 4.95 1.50
N ILE A 173 -17.40 5.05 2.41
CA ILE A 173 -18.44 4.03 2.59
C ILE A 173 -19.41 3.95 1.40
N ASP A 174 -19.59 5.04 0.66
CA ASP A 174 -20.46 5.09 -0.52
C ASP A 174 -19.71 4.71 -1.82
N GLY A 175 -18.43 4.33 -1.71
CA GLY A 175 -17.61 3.91 -2.85
C GLY A 175 -18.04 2.57 -3.46
N ALA A 176 -17.52 2.32 -4.65
CA ALA A 176 -17.68 1.05 -5.35
C ALA A 176 -16.32 0.33 -5.45
N GLY A 177 -16.31 -0.97 -5.19
CA GLY A 177 -15.11 -1.77 -5.26
C GLY A 177 -15.37 -3.15 -5.84
N GLN A 178 -14.34 -3.75 -6.41
CA GLN A 178 -14.35 -5.12 -6.91
C GLN A 178 -13.03 -5.76 -6.54
N GLY A 179 -13.09 -7.02 -6.10
CA GLY A 179 -11.93 -7.74 -5.65
C GLY A 179 -12.00 -9.19 -6.07
N THR A 180 -10.87 -9.72 -6.51
CA THR A 180 -10.67 -11.14 -6.69
C THR A 180 -9.58 -11.57 -5.74
N ILE A 181 -9.86 -12.62 -4.99
CA ILE A 181 -8.92 -13.27 -4.09
C ILE A 181 -8.80 -14.72 -4.51
N VAL A 182 -7.57 -15.22 -4.62
CA VAL A 182 -7.26 -16.62 -4.85
C VAL A 182 -6.27 -17.04 -3.77
N ILE A 183 -6.58 -18.13 -3.07
CA ILE A 183 -5.68 -18.75 -2.11
C ILE A 183 -5.30 -20.11 -2.68
N THR A 184 -4.01 -20.42 -2.78
CA THR A 184 -3.51 -21.73 -3.19
C THR A 184 -2.74 -22.39 -2.05
N ASP A 185 -2.64 -23.72 -2.12
CA ASP A 185 -1.92 -24.55 -1.15
C ASP A 185 -2.34 -24.24 0.30
N GLY A 186 -3.65 -24.10 0.50
CA GLY A 186 -4.22 -23.58 1.73
C GLY A 186 -4.61 -24.68 2.71
N SER A 187 -4.53 -24.35 4.00
CA SER A 187 -4.99 -25.22 5.08
C SER A 187 -5.76 -24.39 6.10
N VAL A 188 -6.88 -24.92 6.57
CA VAL A 188 -7.68 -24.31 7.63
C VAL A 188 -7.85 -25.31 8.75
N LYS A 189 -7.45 -24.93 9.95
CA LYS A 189 -7.73 -25.74 11.15
C LYS A 189 -9.22 -25.66 11.50
N LEU A 190 -9.83 -26.82 11.70
CA LEU A 190 -11.23 -26.92 12.09
C LEU A 190 -11.36 -26.58 13.58
N LEU A 191 -12.43 -25.87 13.95
CA LEU A 191 -12.71 -25.54 15.36
C LEU A 191 -13.10 -26.78 16.16
N GLN A 192 -13.77 -27.73 15.50
CA GLN A 192 -14.15 -29.02 16.06
C GLN A 192 -13.78 -30.08 15.02
N PRO A 193 -13.15 -31.20 15.42
CA PRO A 193 -12.84 -32.27 14.48
C PRO A 193 -14.12 -32.79 13.83
N VAL A 194 -14.13 -32.89 12.50
CA VAL A 194 -15.25 -33.45 11.74
C VAL A 194 -14.76 -34.72 11.07
N LEU A 195 -15.40 -35.85 11.35
CA LEU A 195 -15.03 -37.16 10.78
C LEU A 195 -13.55 -37.56 11.02
N GLY A 196 -12.96 -37.13 12.13
CA GLY A 196 -11.56 -37.40 12.46
C GLY A 196 -10.54 -36.51 11.75
N LEU A 197 -10.99 -35.49 11.02
CA LEU A 197 -10.13 -34.47 10.40
C LEU A 197 -10.03 -33.26 11.33
N ASP A 198 -8.80 -32.83 11.62
CA ASP A 198 -8.49 -31.62 12.39
C ASP A 198 -8.20 -30.41 11.48
N THR A 199 -7.81 -30.68 10.24
CA THR A 199 -7.45 -29.69 9.22
C THR A 199 -8.17 -30.00 7.91
N LEU A 200 -8.56 -28.94 7.21
CA LEU A 200 -9.08 -29.01 5.85
C LEU A 200 -8.06 -28.37 4.92
N ASP A 201 -7.41 -29.21 4.12
CA ASP A 201 -6.46 -28.78 3.10
C ASP A 201 -7.19 -28.60 1.77
N PHE A 202 -6.81 -27.58 1.00
CA PHE A 202 -7.38 -27.29 -0.30
C PHE A 202 -6.31 -26.76 -1.26
N ASP A 203 -6.38 -27.21 -2.51
CA ASP A 203 -5.43 -26.78 -3.54
C ASP A 203 -5.68 -25.32 -3.95
N ARG A 204 -6.96 -24.93 -4.06
CA ARG A 204 -7.35 -23.60 -4.52
C ARG A 204 -8.71 -23.17 -3.99
N LEU A 205 -8.79 -21.95 -3.49
CA LEU A 205 -10.01 -21.25 -3.11
C LEU A 205 -10.05 -19.92 -3.85
N SER A 206 -11.15 -19.60 -4.53
CA SER A 206 -11.29 -18.36 -5.29
C SER A 206 -12.55 -17.61 -4.88
N MET A 207 -12.41 -16.33 -4.54
CA MET A 207 -13.52 -15.49 -4.14
C MET A 207 -13.56 -14.24 -5.02
N GLU A 208 -14.74 -13.95 -5.56
CA GLU A 208 -15.03 -12.70 -6.23
C GLU A 208 -15.99 -11.88 -5.40
N MET A 209 -15.57 -10.66 -5.04
CA MET A 209 -16.32 -9.74 -4.22
C MET A 209 -16.58 -8.46 -5.00
N ALA A 210 -17.78 -7.91 -4.83
CA ALA A 210 -18.12 -6.58 -5.31
C ALA A 210 -18.76 -5.80 -4.17
N MET A 211 -18.44 -4.51 -4.08
CA MET A 211 -19.04 -3.58 -3.14
C MET A 211 -19.63 -2.42 -3.91
N LYS A 212 -20.87 -2.06 -3.59
CA LYS A 212 -21.54 -0.88 -4.12
C LYS A 212 -22.61 -0.41 -3.14
N ASP A 213 -22.74 0.90 -2.93
CA ASP A 213 -23.78 1.50 -2.08
C ASP A 213 -23.85 0.84 -0.68
N ARG A 214 -22.69 0.64 -0.05
CA ARG A 214 -22.50 -0.01 1.27
C ARG A 214 -22.90 -1.49 1.32
N LYS A 215 -23.22 -2.11 0.19
CA LYS A 215 -23.53 -3.54 0.10
C LYS A 215 -22.33 -4.28 -0.44
N LEU A 216 -21.84 -5.24 0.34
CA LEU A 216 -20.86 -6.23 -0.11
C LEU A 216 -21.62 -7.44 -0.66
N SER A 217 -21.30 -7.82 -1.90
CA SER A 217 -21.84 -8.99 -2.59
C SER A 217 -20.70 -9.95 -2.91
N LEU A 218 -20.94 -11.23 -2.66
CA LEU A 218 -20.03 -12.30 -3.01
C LEU A 218 -20.56 -12.94 -4.29
N ASN A 219 -19.86 -12.71 -5.40
CA ASN A 219 -20.32 -13.12 -6.71
C ASN A 219 -20.00 -14.59 -7.00
N ARG A 220 -18.89 -15.10 -6.44
CA ARG A 220 -18.41 -16.47 -6.64
C ARG A 220 -17.52 -16.91 -5.48
N VAL A 221 -17.65 -18.18 -5.09
CA VAL A 221 -16.79 -18.92 -4.14
C VAL A 221 -16.45 -20.27 -4.76
#